data_AF-A0A9D0J5H7-F1
#
_entry.id   AF-A0A9D0J5H7-F1
#
_cell.length_a   1.000
_cell.length_b   1.000
_cell.length_c   1.000
_cell.angle_alpha   90.00
_cell.angle_beta   90.00
_cell.angle_gamma   90.00
#
_symmetry.space_group_name_H-M   'P 1'
#
loop_
_entity.id
_entity.type
_entity.pdbx_description
1 polymer ?
#
loop_
_entity_poly.entity_id
_entity_poly.type
_entity_poly.pdbx_seq_one_letter_code
_entity_poly.pdbx_strand_id
1 'polypeptide(L)'
;MHRSHSYPIIIDGSDPVQVRKDVRKDFLSSYALFESLFDLLNDDAVFYRKSEPTRHPMIFYFGHTAAFFINKLILSKVIAERINPDFEALFAIGVDEMAWDDMDERHYRWPEVQAVRAYREAVKMVVLELIDTLPLTLPITWESPWWIILMGIEHERIHIETSSVLHRQMPLEYIRRSDWPMGTSHGMPPANTLVEIPGSTVRLGRERDGSYYGWDNEFGRHIEKVENFRASKMLVSNAEFLPFVRSGGYENTAYWDEEGETFLVRSNAKHPPFWVPSGEGRYRLRLLDREIDLPMDWPVEVNCLEAEAFCRYKSEQEGRWYRLPSEAEWRVMAERSTAVTQGRFDDSAANVNFNHVASSVTVNTFLQGDLYDVVGNVWQWTSSTIDGFEGFEPHPAYDDFSTPTFDGKHNLIKGASWASTGNETLLHSRYAFRRHFYQHAGFRYVQADEEERKNVTENIYETDALVAQYCEFQYGEEYFGVQNFAKVCAEHAIAFSAHTAQQRALDLGCATGRASFELARVFDEVTGIDFSARFIQVGVSMRDHGRIAYARTEECEIVTRQERTLKEHGLSETAQRVQFWQGDACNLKPQFEKFDLIL
;
A
#
# COMPACT_ATOMS: atom_id res chain seq x y z
N MET A 1 28.56 -8.70 -11.96
CA MET A 1 27.97 -7.45 -11.42
C MET A 1 28.98 -6.78 -10.51
N HIS A 2 29.51 -5.60 -10.87
CA HIS A 2 30.10 -4.71 -9.87
C HIS A 2 28.92 -4.25 -9.00
N ARG A 3 28.85 -4.74 -7.75
CA ARG A 3 27.74 -4.51 -6.81
C ARG A 3 27.68 -3.01 -6.46
N SER A 4 26.96 -2.24 -7.27
CA SER A 4 26.67 -0.84 -6.98
C SER A 4 25.52 -0.79 -5.98
N HIS A 5 25.92 -0.70 -4.71
CA HIS A 5 25.08 -0.32 -3.58
C HIS A 5 24.08 0.76 -4.00
N SER A 6 22.79 0.41 -4.03
CA SER A 6 21.68 1.28 -4.44
C SER A 6 20.93 1.77 -3.20
N TYR A 7 21.68 2.32 -2.24
CA TYR A 7 21.08 2.91 -1.05
C TYR A 7 20.36 4.21 -1.41
N PRO A 8 19.35 4.61 -0.62
CA PRO A 8 18.76 5.94 -0.72
C PRO A 8 19.82 7.05 -0.71
N ILE A 9 19.69 7.98 -1.65
CA ILE A 9 20.59 9.15 -1.75
C ILE A 9 20.26 10.14 -0.64
N ILE A 10 21.29 10.69 0.00
CA ILE A 10 21.15 11.80 0.95
C ILE A 10 20.93 13.10 0.17
N ILE A 11 19.74 13.69 0.29
CA ILE A 11 19.29 14.83 -0.53
C ILE A 11 19.50 16.20 0.14
N ASP A 12 19.90 16.22 1.41
CA ASP A 12 20.15 17.41 2.24
C ASP A 12 21.64 17.58 2.63
N GLY A 13 22.54 16.91 1.91
CA GLY A 13 23.97 16.97 2.17
C GLY A 13 24.58 18.37 2.03
N SER A 14 25.87 18.49 2.33
CA SER A 14 26.61 19.77 2.27
C SER A 14 27.43 19.97 0.99
N ASP A 15 27.59 18.95 0.15
CA ASP A 15 28.40 18.98 -1.08
C ASP A 15 27.56 18.64 -2.33
N PRO A 16 27.09 19.66 -3.08
CA PRO A 16 26.36 19.46 -4.34
C PRO A 16 27.14 18.67 -5.40
N VAL A 17 28.48 18.73 -5.41
CA VAL A 17 29.30 17.97 -6.37
C VAL A 17 29.25 16.49 -6.04
N GLN A 18 29.30 16.14 -4.76
CA GLN A 18 29.19 14.76 -4.32
C GLN A 18 27.78 14.21 -4.55
N VAL A 19 26.72 14.95 -4.17
CA VAL A 19 25.33 14.53 -4.40
C VAL A 19 25.07 14.29 -5.90
N ARG A 20 25.58 15.14 -6.80
CA ARG A 20 25.49 14.91 -8.25
C ARG A 20 26.13 13.59 -8.68
N LYS A 21 27.32 13.27 -8.16
CA LYS A 21 28.01 12.02 -8.49
C LYS A 21 27.22 10.80 -8.00
N ASP A 22 26.63 10.91 -6.81
CA ASP A 22 25.81 9.84 -6.23
C ASP A 22 24.53 9.63 -7.04
N VAL A 23 23.81 10.70 -7.40
CA VAL A 23 22.65 10.64 -8.32
C VAL A 23 23.03 10.01 -9.67
N ARG A 24 24.15 10.44 -10.26
CA ARG A 24 24.63 9.87 -11.53
C ARG A 24 24.90 8.37 -11.42
N LYS A 25 25.56 7.95 -10.34
CA LYS A 25 25.89 6.55 -10.08
C LYS A 25 24.62 5.71 -9.91
N ASP A 26 23.67 6.21 -9.12
CA ASP A 26 22.40 5.54 -8.82
C ASP A 26 21.50 5.42 -10.06
N PHE A 27 21.46 6.46 -10.90
CA PHE A 27 20.77 6.39 -12.18
C PHE A 27 21.38 5.30 -13.07
N LEU A 28 22.70 5.28 -13.24
CA LEU A 28 23.39 4.30 -14.07
C LEU A 28 23.24 2.87 -13.52
N SER A 29 23.26 2.68 -12.20
CA SER A 29 23.08 1.36 -11.59
C SER A 29 21.66 0.84 -11.72
N SER A 30 20.65 1.69 -11.50
CA SER A 30 19.24 1.32 -11.62
C SER A 30 18.92 0.97 -13.08
N TYR A 31 19.37 1.79 -14.04
CA TYR A 31 19.21 1.53 -15.46
C TYR A 31 19.88 0.20 -15.87
N ALA A 32 21.13 -0.04 -15.44
CA ALA A 32 21.84 -1.27 -15.77
C ALA A 32 21.19 -2.53 -15.15
N LEU A 33 20.67 -2.42 -13.91
CA LEU A 33 19.95 -3.51 -13.27
C LEU A 33 18.64 -3.81 -14.01
N PHE A 34 17.88 -2.79 -14.37
CA PHE A 34 16.65 -2.91 -15.17
C PHE A 34 16.92 -3.56 -16.53
N GLU A 35 17.92 -3.10 -17.29
CA GLU A 35 18.31 -3.74 -18.55
C GLU A 35 18.69 -5.21 -18.35
N SER A 36 19.46 -5.51 -17.30
CA SER A 36 19.90 -6.89 -17.04
C SER A 36 18.76 -7.86 -16.72
N LEU A 37 17.64 -7.36 -16.17
CA LEU A 37 16.44 -8.14 -15.93
C LEU A 37 15.73 -8.48 -17.25
N PHE A 38 15.57 -7.50 -18.15
CA PHE A 38 14.93 -7.72 -19.46
C PHE A 38 15.80 -8.50 -20.44
N ASP A 39 17.12 -8.47 -20.28
CA ASP A 39 18.06 -9.31 -21.06
C ASP A 39 17.94 -10.81 -20.74
N LEU A 40 17.24 -11.16 -19.64
CA LEU A 40 16.86 -12.53 -19.34
C LEU A 40 15.75 -13.06 -20.27
N LEU A 41 15.03 -12.22 -21.01
CA LEU A 41 14.04 -12.72 -21.97
C LEU A 41 14.75 -13.43 -23.13
N ASN A 42 14.30 -14.65 -23.45
CA ASN A 42 15.01 -15.54 -24.39
C ASN A 42 15.10 -14.99 -25.82
N ASP A 43 14.07 -14.27 -26.27
CA ASP A 43 14.01 -13.62 -27.58
C ASP A 43 12.98 -12.47 -27.59
N ASP A 44 12.95 -11.70 -28.68
CA ASP A 44 12.07 -10.54 -28.84
C ASP A 44 10.58 -10.89 -28.85
N ALA A 45 10.19 -12.12 -29.21
CA ALA A 45 8.78 -12.51 -29.21
C ALA A 45 8.21 -12.57 -27.79
N VAL A 46 9.05 -12.82 -26.78
CA VAL A 46 8.65 -12.82 -25.36
C VAL A 46 8.20 -11.43 -24.90
N PHE A 47 8.76 -10.35 -25.46
CA PHE A 47 8.38 -8.98 -25.11
C PHE A 47 6.88 -8.71 -25.36
N TYR A 48 6.27 -9.38 -26.32
CA TYR A 48 4.85 -9.19 -26.66
C TYR A 48 3.92 -10.15 -25.91
N ARG A 49 4.43 -10.87 -24.90
CA ARG A 49 3.63 -11.78 -24.07
C ARG A 49 3.27 -11.12 -22.75
N LYS A 50 2.06 -11.39 -22.28
CA LYS A 50 1.61 -11.10 -20.92
C LYS A 50 2.09 -12.21 -19.97
N SER A 51 2.46 -11.84 -18.75
CA SER A 51 2.72 -12.82 -17.68
C SER A 51 1.42 -13.42 -17.15
N GLU A 52 0.35 -12.63 -17.11
CA GLU A 52 -0.99 -13.00 -16.67
C GLU A 52 -2.05 -12.06 -17.27
N PRO A 53 -3.35 -12.44 -17.30
CA PRO A 53 -4.38 -11.75 -18.08
C PRO A 53 -4.62 -10.26 -17.74
N THR A 54 -4.44 -9.88 -16.48
CA THR A 54 -4.66 -8.52 -15.96
C THR A 54 -3.43 -7.61 -16.10
N ARG A 55 -2.36 -8.07 -16.77
CA ARG A 55 -1.13 -7.29 -17.00
C ARG A 55 -0.92 -6.98 -18.47
N HIS A 56 -0.19 -5.90 -18.73
CA HIS A 56 0.28 -5.58 -20.07
C HIS A 56 1.41 -6.56 -20.50
N PRO A 57 1.73 -6.63 -21.81
CA PRO A 57 2.88 -7.41 -22.26
C PRO A 57 4.20 -6.80 -21.79
N MET A 58 5.27 -7.61 -21.73
CA MET A 58 6.58 -7.17 -21.22
C MET A 58 7.17 -5.94 -21.93
N ILE A 59 6.84 -5.71 -23.21
CA ILE A 59 7.24 -4.54 -24.00
C ILE A 59 6.73 -3.24 -23.39
N PHE A 60 5.55 -3.25 -22.77
CA PHE A 60 5.01 -2.11 -22.03
C PHE A 60 5.94 -1.76 -20.88
N TYR A 61 6.19 -2.71 -19.99
CA TYR A 61 7.07 -2.51 -18.83
C TYR A 61 8.46 -2.03 -19.24
N PHE A 62 8.99 -2.59 -20.34
CA PHE A 62 10.30 -2.20 -20.87
C PHE A 62 10.32 -0.74 -21.33
N GLY A 63 9.30 -0.25 -22.03
CA GLY A 63 9.21 1.14 -22.48
C GLY A 63 8.76 2.13 -21.41
N HIS A 64 8.00 1.67 -20.42
CA HIS A 64 7.29 2.48 -19.43
C HIS A 64 8.21 3.34 -18.57
N THR A 65 9.29 2.79 -18.00
CA THR A 65 10.16 3.57 -17.11
C THR A 65 10.83 4.74 -17.83
N ALA A 66 11.23 4.53 -19.09
CA ALA A 66 11.83 5.59 -19.91
C ALA A 66 10.81 6.65 -20.35
N ALA A 67 9.59 6.23 -20.72
CA ALA A 67 8.50 7.16 -21.00
C ALA A 67 8.11 7.99 -19.77
N PHE A 68 8.11 7.37 -18.59
CA PHE A 68 7.85 8.02 -17.32
C PHE A 68 8.83 9.18 -17.08
N PHE A 69 10.15 8.94 -17.21
CA PHE A 69 11.16 10.00 -17.11
C PHE A 69 10.81 11.21 -17.99
N ILE A 70 10.59 10.99 -19.28
CA ILE A 70 10.32 12.09 -20.22
C ILE A 70 9.01 12.80 -19.91
N ASN A 71 7.94 12.05 -19.61
CA ASN A 71 6.65 12.64 -19.27
C ASN A 71 6.73 13.54 -18.04
N LYS A 72 7.40 13.10 -16.97
CA LYS A 72 7.54 13.88 -15.74
C LYS A 72 8.47 15.08 -15.91
N LEU A 73 9.54 14.95 -16.71
CA LEU A 73 10.45 16.04 -17.06
C LEU A 73 9.76 17.13 -17.91
N ILE A 74 8.89 16.74 -18.86
CA ILE A 74 8.07 17.65 -19.66
C ILE A 74 7.03 18.36 -18.79
N LEU A 75 6.28 17.61 -17.99
CA LEU A 75 5.22 18.16 -17.12
C LEU A 75 5.79 19.19 -16.13
N SER A 76 6.96 18.88 -15.56
CA SER A 76 7.68 19.76 -14.63
C SER A 76 8.49 20.85 -15.32
N LYS A 77 8.42 20.95 -16.66
CA LYS A 77 9.13 21.95 -17.49
C LYS A 77 10.65 21.95 -17.31
N VAL A 78 11.23 20.80 -16.97
CA VAL A 78 12.69 20.61 -16.90
C VAL A 78 13.26 20.52 -18.31
N ILE A 79 12.53 19.89 -19.22
CA ILE A 79 12.79 19.88 -20.66
C ILE A 79 11.57 20.40 -21.42
N ALA A 80 11.80 20.90 -22.64
CA ALA A 80 10.73 21.42 -23.49
C ALA A 80 10.35 20.46 -24.63
N GLU A 81 11.28 19.60 -25.05
CA GLU A 81 11.11 18.74 -26.22
C GLU A 81 10.99 17.27 -25.81
N ARG A 82 10.01 16.61 -26.41
CA ARG A 82 9.79 15.17 -26.31
C ARG A 82 10.77 14.44 -27.22
N ILE A 83 11.15 13.21 -26.86
CA ILE A 83 12.05 12.38 -27.69
C ILE A 83 11.22 11.60 -28.71
N ASN A 84 10.14 10.97 -28.26
CA ASN A 84 9.20 10.24 -29.11
C ASN A 84 7.79 10.36 -28.51
N PRO A 85 6.99 11.36 -28.92
CA PRO A 85 5.66 11.60 -28.38
C PRO A 85 4.72 10.40 -28.46
N ASP A 86 4.84 9.57 -29.51
CA ASP A 86 3.99 8.40 -29.68
C ASP A 86 4.32 7.32 -28.64
N PHE A 87 5.61 7.07 -28.38
CA PHE A 87 6.03 6.11 -27.34
C PHE A 87 5.68 6.64 -25.95
N GLU A 88 5.91 7.93 -25.73
CA GLU A 88 5.64 8.59 -24.46
C GLU A 88 4.16 8.59 -24.10
N ALA A 89 3.26 8.61 -25.10
CA ALA A 89 1.84 8.42 -24.89
C ALA A 89 1.48 6.93 -24.73
N LEU A 90 2.02 6.06 -25.59
CA LEU A 90 1.72 4.62 -25.59
C LEU A 90 2.10 3.93 -24.28
N PHE A 91 3.22 4.32 -23.69
CA PHE A 91 3.72 3.75 -22.45
C PHE A 91 3.33 4.56 -21.19
N ALA A 92 2.51 5.61 -21.31
CA ALA A 92 2.06 6.42 -20.16
C ALA A 92 0.93 5.81 -19.32
N ILE A 93 0.46 4.61 -19.69
CA ILE A 93 -0.67 3.94 -19.06
C ILE A 93 -0.27 3.47 -17.66
N GLY A 94 -1.24 3.45 -16.74
CA GLY A 94 -1.06 2.91 -15.39
C GLY A 94 -0.69 1.42 -15.41
N VAL A 95 -0.13 0.95 -14.29
CA VAL A 95 0.36 -0.43 -14.13
C VAL A 95 -0.56 -1.27 -13.24
N ASP A 96 -1.34 -0.58 -12.42
CA ASP A 96 -2.33 -1.15 -11.51
C ASP A 96 -3.63 -1.49 -12.25
N GLU A 97 -4.48 -2.32 -11.68
CA GLU A 97 -5.82 -2.57 -12.25
C GLU A 97 -6.75 -1.44 -11.83
N MET A 98 -6.99 -0.50 -12.75
CA MET A 98 -8.01 0.53 -12.60
C MET A 98 -9.17 0.27 -13.56
N ALA A 99 -10.38 0.69 -13.16
CA ALA A 99 -11.59 0.45 -13.93
C ALA A 99 -11.57 1.11 -15.33
N TRP A 100 -10.65 2.05 -15.57
CA TRP A 100 -10.46 2.73 -16.84
C TRP A 100 -9.30 2.19 -17.67
N ASP A 101 -8.55 1.20 -17.18
CA ASP A 101 -7.44 0.63 -17.94
C ASP A 101 -7.95 -0.27 -19.07
N ASP A 102 -7.47 0.01 -20.28
CA ASP A 102 -7.81 -0.78 -21.44
C ASP A 102 -6.83 -1.93 -21.59
N MET A 103 -7.29 -3.15 -21.27
CA MET A 103 -6.53 -4.38 -21.37
C MET A 103 -6.68 -5.09 -22.72
N ASP A 104 -7.46 -4.51 -23.66
CA ASP A 104 -7.71 -5.07 -24.98
C ASP A 104 -6.53 -4.84 -25.93
N GLU A 105 -5.80 -5.92 -26.22
CA GLU A 105 -4.62 -5.90 -27.08
C GLU A 105 -4.89 -5.37 -28.49
N ARG A 106 -6.15 -5.39 -28.96
CA ARG A 106 -6.52 -4.89 -30.28
C ARG A 106 -6.37 -3.37 -30.41
N HIS A 107 -6.35 -2.66 -29.29
CA HIS A 107 -6.20 -1.20 -29.27
C HIS A 107 -4.73 -0.77 -29.23
N TYR A 108 -3.78 -1.70 -29.05
CA TYR A 108 -2.35 -1.39 -28.97
C TYR A 108 -1.57 -1.92 -30.16
N ARG A 109 -0.80 -1.03 -30.79
CA ARG A 109 0.22 -1.41 -31.77
C ARG A 109 1.60 -1.22 -31.14
N TRP A 110 2.06 -2.25 -30.44
CA TRP A 110 3.36 -2.23 -29.78
C TRP A 110 4.51 -2.03 -30.79
N PRO A 111 5.49 -1.16 -30.50
CA PRO A 111 6.65 -0.92 -31.35
C PRO A 111 7.62 -2.09 -31.32
N GLU A 112 8.54 -2.14 -32.30
CA GLU A 112 9.60 -3.13 -32.32
C GLU A 112 10.52 -2.98 -31.10
N VAL A 113 10.94 -4.12 -30.52
CA VAL A 113 11.84 -4.18 -29.35
C VAL A 113 13.09 -3.32 -29.57
N GLN A 114 13.71 -3.40 -30.75
CA GLN A 114 14.90 -2.62 -31.06
C GLN A 114 14.64 -1.11 -31.09
N ALA A 115 13.44 -0.67 -31.51
CA ALA A 115 13.05 0.73 -31.46
C ALA A 115 12.86 1.21 -30.01
N VAL A 116 12.28 0.37 -29.14
CA VAL A 116 12.17 0.67 -27.70
C VAL A 116 13.55 0.72 -27.04
N ARG A 117 14.47 -0.19 -27.36
CA ARG A 117 15.86 -0.13 -26.88
C ARG A 117 16.55 1.18 -27.29
N ALA A 118 16.40 1.59 -28.56
CA ALA A 118 16.95 2.85 -29.04
C ALA A 118 16.35 4.07 -28.33
N TYR A 119 15.03 4.04 -28.07
CA TYR A 119 14.35 5.08 -27.31
C TYR A 119 14.88 5.17 -25.86
N ARG A 120 15.01 4.04 -25.16
CA ARG A 120 15.53 3.99 -23.79
C ARG A 120 16.96 4.53 -23.70
N GLU A 121 17.84 4.18 -24.65
CA GLU A 121 19.20 4.72 -24.68
C GLU A 121 19.20 6.24 -24.93
N ALA A 122 18.31 6.75 -25.79
CA ALA A 122 18.16 8.19 -25.99
C ALA A 122 17.69 8.91 -24.72
N VAL A 123 16.69 8.36 -24.01
CA VAL A 123 16.22 8.87 -22.71
C VAL A 123 17.36 8.89 -21.70
N LYS A 124 18.13 7.81 -21.61
CA LYS A 124 19.30 7.74 -20.73
C LYS A 124 20.32 8.82 -21.01
N MET A 125 20.62 9.10 -22.28
CA MET A 125 21.54 10.18 -22.64
C MET A 125 21.02 11.55 -22.22
N VAL A 126 19.73 11.83 -22.41
CA VAL A 126 19.10 13.07 -21.94
C VAL A 126 19.16 13.20 -20.43
N VAL A 127 18.84 12.15 -19.67
CA VAL A 127 18.89 12.19 -18.20
C VAL A 127 20.32 12.39 -17.70
N LEU A 128 21.32 11.75 -18.32
CA LEU A 128 22.73 11.96 -17.97
C LEU A 128 23.19 13.40 -18.26
N GLU A 129 22.78 13.97 -19.38
CA GLU A 129 23.08 15.37 -19.70
C GLU A 129 22.46 16.32 -18.67
N LEU A 130 21.20 16.08 -18.28
CA LEU A 130 20.54 16.84 -17.21
C LEU A 130 21.29 16.72 -15.88
N ILE A 131 21.67 15.51 -15.48
CA ILE A 131 22.46 15.27 -14.27
C ILE A 131 23.82 15.96 -14.35
N ASP A 132 24.43 16.11 -15.53
CA ASP A 132 25.74 16.76 -15.67
C ASP A 132 25.66 18.29 -15.71
N THR A 133 24.53 18.85 -16.16
CA THR A 133 24.44 20.28 -16.52
C THR A 133 23.49 21.10 -15.65
N LEU A 134 22.42 20.52 -15.10
CA LEU A 134 21.45 21.26 -14.28
C LEU A 134 22.14 21.87 -13.06
N PRO A 135 21.88 23.14 -12.71
CA PRO A 135 22.29 23.69 -11.43
C PRO A 135 21.71 22.85 -10.28
N LEU A 136 22.53 22.52 -9.27
CA LEU A 136 22.10 21.78 -8.09
C LEU A 136 22.28 22.65 -6.85
N THR A 137 21.16 22.93 -6.18
CA THR A 137 21.10 23.58 -4.87
C THR A 137 20.53 22.57 -3.88
N LEU A 138 21.16 22.47 -2.71
CA LEU A 138 20.73 21.58 -1.62
C LEU A 138 19.98 22.39 -0.54
N PRO A 139 19.01 21.77 0.15
CA PRO A 139 18.49 20.41 -0.06
C PRO A 139 17.66 20.28 -1.36
N ILE A 140 17.56 19.07 -1.91
CA ILE A 140 16.64 18.79 -3.03
C ILE A 140 15.21 18.70 -2.47
N THR A 141 14.36 19.69 -2.76
CA THR A 141 12.94 19.72 -2.35
C THR A 141 12.01 19.36 -3.52
N TRP A 142 10.70 19.23 -3.29
CA TRP A 142 9.69 18.95 -4.34
C TRP A 142 9.71 19.95 -5.50
N GLU A 143 10.05 21.20 -5.22
CA GLU A 143 10.14 22.27 -6.23
C GLU A 143 11.42 22.19 -7.06
N SER A 144 12.39 21.37 -6.64
CA SER A 144 13.66 21.20 -7.34
C SER A 144 13.48 20.31 -8.58
N PRO A 145 14.05 20.68 -9.75
CA PRO A 145 14.04 19.81 -10.93
C PRO A 145 14.77 18.47 -10.68
N TRP A 146 15.68 18.44 -9.70
CA TRP A 146 16.36 17.21 -9.29
C TRP A 146 15.43 16.20 -8.62
N TRP A 147 14.33 16.66 -8.00
CA TRP A 147 13.33 15.77 -7.42
C TRP A 147 12.68 14.90 -8.48
N ILE A 148 12.48 15.45 -9.69
CA ILE A 148 11.90 14.72 -10.83
C ILE A 148 12.87 13.66 -11.37
N ILE A 149 14.18 13.93 -11.33
CA ILE A 149 15.20 12.93 -11.69
C ILE A 149 15.19 11.79 -10.66
N LEU A 150 15.17 12.12 -9.36
CA LEU A 150 15.09 11.13 -8.29
C LEU A 150 13.79 10.31 -8.39
N MET A 151 12.65 10.96 -8.64
CA MET A 151 11.36 10.31 -8.86
C MET A 151 11.43 9.27 -9.97
N GLY A 152 12.07 9.59 -11.11
CA GLY A 152 12.24 8.61 -12.18
C GLY A 152 13.14 7.44 -11.80
N ILE A 153 14.22 7.68 -11.02
CA ILE A 153 15.10 6.61 -10.53
C ILE A 153 14.33 5.67 -9.59
N GLU A 154 13.61 6.22 -8.61
CA GLU A 154 12.84 5.44 -7.65
C GLU A 154 11.65 4.73 -8.32
N HIS A 155 11.02 5.36 -9.31
CA HIS A 155 9.99 4.71 -10.12
C HIS A 155 10.54 3.52 -10.92
N GLU A 156 11.73 3.65 -11.51
CA GLU A 156 12.38 2.52 -12.18
C GLU A 156 12.68 1.38 -11.20
N ARG A 157 13.06 1.68 -9.95
CA ARG A 157 13.30 0.67 -8.90
C ARG A 157 12.05 -0.14 -8.56
N ILE A 158 10.88 0.52 -8.40
CA ILE A 158 9.58 -0.16 -8.27
C ILE A 158 9.34 -1.14 -9.43
N HIS A 159 9.70 -0.71 -10.64
CA HIS A 159 9.53 -1.51 -11.85
C HIS A 159 10.56 -2.64 -12.01
N ILE A 160 11.76 -2.52 -11.44
CA ILE A 160 12.71 -3.63 -11.33
C ILE A 160 12.07 -4.74 -10.49
N GLU A 161 11.55 -4.40 -9.32
CA GLU A 161 10.93 -5.38 -8.43
C GLU A 161 9.68 -5.99 -9.08
N THR A 162 8.74 -5.15 -9.53
CA THR A 162 7.50 -5.61 -10.20
C THR A 162 7.79 -6.49 -11.40
N SER A 163 8.66 -6.06 -12.33
CA SER A 163 8.96 -6.83 -13.54
C SER A 163 9.61 -8.17 -13.23
N SER A 164 10.40 -8.26 -12.14
CA SER A 164 11.02 -9.53 -11.75
C SER A 164 9.99 -10.57 -11.30
N VAL A 165 8.89 -10.15 -10.67
CA VAL A 165 7.75 -11.02 -10.34
C VAL A 165 7.03 -11.46 -11.62
N LEU A 166 6.78 -10.53 -12.55
CA LEU A 166 6.12 -10.83 -13.83
C LEU A 166 6.97 -11.81 -14.68
N HIS A 167 8.29 -11.65 -14.71
CA HIS A 167 9.20 -12.58 -15.38
C HIS A 167 9.16 -13.97 -14.74
N ARG A 168 9.07 -14.03 -13.41
CA ARG A 168 8.95 -15.29 -12.67
C ARG A 168 7.64 -16.03 -12.97
N GLN A 169 6.55 -15.31 -13.21
CA GLN A 169 5.25 -15.86 -13.61
C GLN A 169 5.25 -16.43 -15.04
N MET A 170 6.18 -16.01 -15.90
CA MET A 170 6.29 -16.56 -17.24
C MET A 170 6.86 -17.99 -17.24
N PRO A 171 6.44 -18.83 -18.22
CA PRO A 171 7.05 -20.13 -18.48
C PRO A 171 8.58 -20.05 -18.55
N LEU A 172 9.24 -21.04 -17.94
CA LEU A 172 10.69 -21.12 -17.87
C LEU A 172 11.39 -21.07 -19.24
N GLU A 173 10.75 -21.61 -20.28
CA GLU A 173 11.26 -21.62 -21.65
C GLU A 173 11.38 -20.22 -22.26
N TYR A 174 10.83 -19.18 -21.63
CA TYR A 174 10.97 -17.79 -22.05
C TYR A 174 12.05 -17.02 -21.29
N ILE A 175 12.64 -17.63 -20.25
CA ILE A 175 13.63 -16.99 -19.38
C ILE A 175 14.99 -17.68 -19.51
N ARG A 176 16.04 -16.90 -19.78
CA ARG A 176 17.45 -17.31 -19.77
C ARG A 176 17.91 -17.55 -18.35
N ARG A 177 18.86 -18.47 -18.23
CA ARG A 177 19.60 -18.66 -16.97
C ARG A 177 20.39 -17.39 -16.65
N SER A 178 20.16 -16.85 -15.46
CA SER A 178 20.89 -15.73 -14.89
C SER A 178 22.13 -16.19 -14.12
N ASP A 179 23.11 -15.30 -14.04
CA ASP A 179 24.28 -15.41 -13.16
C ASP A 179 24.00 -14.80 -11.77
N TRP A 180 22.74 -14.50 -11.45
CA TRP A 180 22.39 -13.89 -10.18
C TRP A 180 22.59 -14.90 -9.04
N PRO A 181 23.23 -14.49 -7.93
CA PRO A 181 23.46 -15.38 -6.80
C PRO A 181 22.12 -15.80 -6.18
N MET A 182 22.06 -17.00 -5.61
CA MET A 182 20.85 -17.55 -5.01
C MET A 182 21.15 -18.01 -3.59
N GLY A 183 20.17 -17.86 -2.71
CA GLY A 183 20.20 -18.42 -1.36
C GLY A 183 20.35 -19.94 -1.38
N THR A 184 20.91 -20.48 -0.31
CA THR A 184 20.92 -21.91 -0.04
C THR A 184 19.82 -22.27 0.94
N SER A 185 19.24 -23.46 0.81
CA SER A 185 18.32 -24.00 1.82
C SER A 185 19.09 -24.79 2.87
N HIS A 186 18.62 -24.71 4.12
CA HIS A 186 19.12 -25.39 5.30
C HIS A 186 18.03 -26.28 5.92
N GLY A 187 17.31 -27.07 5.11
CA GLY A 187 16.44 -28.14 5.63
C GLY A 187 15.11 -27.64 6.21
N MET A 188 14.70 -28.18 7.36
CA MET A 188 13.44 -27.81 8.03
C MET A 188 13.66 -26.63 8.98
N PRO A 189 12.79 -25.61 8.97
CA PRO A 189 12.91 -24.49 9.90
C PRO A 189 12.59 -24.95 11.33
N PRO A 190 13.11 -24.24 12.36
CA PRO A 190 12.63 -24.43 13.72
C PRO A 190 11.13 -24.07 13.83
N ALA A 191 10.45 -24.60 14.84
CA ALA A 191 9.05 -24.27 15.08
C ALA A 191 8.89 -22.75 15.32
N ASN A 192 7.92 -22.14 14.64
CA ASN A 192 7.64 -20.72 14.77
C ASN A 192 6.89 -20.44 16.08
N THR A 193 7.55 -19.75 17.00
CA THR A 193 7.00 -19.41 18.32
C THR A 193 6.50 -17.97 18.34
N LEU A 194 5.59 -17.64 19.25
CA LEU A 194 5.20 -16.25 19.48
C LEU A 194 6.19 -15.54 20.42
N VAL A 195 6.41 -14.25 20.16
CA VAL A 195 7.20 -13.33 20.99
C VAL A 195 6.29 -12.21 21.46
N GLU A 196 6.33 -11.90 22.76
CA GLU A 196 5.64 -10.75 23.34
C GLU A 196 6.31 -9.46 22.87
N ILE A 197 5.55 -8.58 22.23
CA ILE A 197 6.00 -7.28 21.76
C ILE A 197 5.31 -6.22 22.63
N PRO A 198 6.06 -5.49 23.48
CA PRO A 198 5.46 -4.40 24.24
C PRO A 198 4.98 -3.32 23.28
N GLY A 199 3.73 -2.92 23.46
CA GLY A 199 3.10 -1.84 22.70
C GLY A 199 3.80 -0.51 22.89
N SER A 200 3.53 0.43 22.01
CA SER A 200 4.01 1.80 22.10
C SER A 200 3.07 2.75 21.37
N THR A 201 3.20 4.04 21.65
CA THR A 201 2.65 5.07 20.78
C THR A 201 3.62 5.28 19.63
N VAL A 202 3.19 4.93 18.42
CA VAL A 202 3.99 5.08 17.21
C VAL A 202 3.57 6.34 16.46
N ARG A 203 4.55 6.98 15.81
CA ARG A 203 4.31 8.05 14.86
C ARG A 203 4.60 7.53 13.45
N LEU A 204 3.55 7.47 12.63
CA LEU A 204 3.67 7.19 11.21
C LEU A 204 3.72 8.52 10.43
N GLY A 205 4.21 8.41 9.19
CA GLY A 205 4.52 9.55 8.34
C GLY A 205 5.91 10.12 8.55
N ARG A 206 6.31 10.99 7.63
CA ARG A 206 7.57 11.75 7.68
C ARG A 206 7.34 13.21 7.33
N GLU A 207 8.23 14.05 7.84
CA GLU A 207 8.26 15.48 7.51
C GLU A 207 8.93 15.70 6.14
N ARG A 208 8.66 16.87 5.53
CA ARG A 208 9.19 17.24 4.20
C ARG A 208 10.66 17.62 4.20
N ASP A 209 11.26 17.89 5.35
CA ASP A 209 12.66 18.28 5.51
C ASP A 209 13.61 17.08 5.74
N GLY A 210 13.14 15.86 5.49
CA GLY A 210 13.94 14.65 5.70
C GLY A 210 15.07 14.45 4.66
N SER A 211 16.11 13.72 5.08
CA SER A 211 17.36 13.54 4.32
C SER A 211 17.29 12.60 3.12
N TYR A 212 16.14 12.01 2.80
CA TYR A 212 15.99 11.04 1.69
C TYR A 212 14.79 11.38 0.80
N TYR A 213 14.76 10.87 -0.44
CA TYR A 213 13.53 10.87 -1.24
C TYR A 213 12.39 10.13 -0.52
N GLY A 214 11.15 10.59 -0.72
CA GLY A 214 9.94 9.94 -0.20
C GLY A 214 8.77 10.16 -1.15
N TRP A 215 7.90 9.16 -1.29
CA TRP A 215 6.65 9.32 -2.03
C TRP A 215 5.65 10.19 -1.27
N ASP A 216 4.68 10.77 -1.99
CA ASP A 216 3.69 11.67 -1.40
C ASP A 216 2.91 11.05 -0.24
N ASN A 217 2.54 9.76 -0.34
CA ASN A 217 1.85 9.00 0.70
C ASN A 217 2.67 8.78 1.99
N GLU A 218 3.97 9.03 1.97
CA GLU A 218 4.81 8.91 3.16
C GLU A 218 4.72 10.17 4.03
N PHE A 219 4.36 11.32 3.46
CA PHE A 219 4.31 12.58 4.17
C PHE A 219 2.99 12.77 4.93
N GLY A 220 3.06 13.64 5.94
CA GLY A 220 1.98 13.89 6.87
C GLY A 220 2.24 13.17 8.20
N ARG A 221 1.21 13.13 9.05
CA ARG A 221 1.32 12.61 10.40
C ARG A 221 0.16 11.69 10.73
N HIS A 222 0.47 10.59 11.40
CA HIS A 222 -0.51 9.77 12.09
C HIS A 222 0.09 9.28 13.40
N ILE A 223 -0.69 9.30 14.47
CA ILE A 223 -0.27 8.80 15.77
C ILE A 223 -1.24 7.70 16.18
N GLU A 224 -0.69 6.54 16.48
CA GLU A 224 -1.47 5.40 16.92
C GLU A 224 -0.89 4.83 18.21
N LYS A 225 -1.78 4.49 19.15
CA LYS A 225 -1.39 3.75 20.33
C LYS A 225 -1.58 2.26 20.04
N VAL A 226 -0.48 1.54 20.01
CA VAL A 226 -0.46 0.09 19.85
C VAL A 226 -0.36 -0.53 21.24
N GLU A 227 -1.29 -1.42 21.57
CA GLU A 227 -1.24 -2.20 22.82
C GLU A 227 -0.19 -3.31 22.74
N ASN A 228 0.05 -4.02 23.84
CA ASN A 228 0.93 -5.19 23.80
C ASN A 228 0.31 -6.27 22.91
N PHE A 229 1.12 -6.90 22.08
CA PHE A 229 0.67 -7.98 21.21
C PHE A 229 1.74 -9.07 21.11
N ARG A 230 1.36 -10.21 20.53
CA ARG A 230 2.29 -11.31 20.27
C ARG A 230 2.50 -11.46 18.77
N ALA A 231 3.74 -11.47 18.31
CA ALA A 231 4.07 -11.70 16.91
C ALA A 231 4.75 -13.06 16.73
N SER A 232 4.55 -13.73 15.60
CA SER A 232 5.37 -14.90 15.25
C SER A 232 6.84 -14.48 15.19
N LYS A 233 7.76 -15.34 15.64
CA LYS A 233 9.19 -15.02 15.75
C LYS A 233 9.84 -14.91 14.38
N MET A 234 9.43 -15.76 13.46
CA MET A 234 9.87 -15.82 12.07
C MET A 234 8.69 -15.51 11.14
N LEU A 235 9.00 -15.16 9.90
CA LEU A 235 8.03 -15.16 8.82
C LEU A 235 7.45 -16.57 8.63
N VAL A 236 6.24 -16.66 8.10
CA VAL A 236 5.63 -17.96 7.80
C VAL A 236 6.45 -18.65 6.73
N SER A 237 6.97 -19.83 7.05
CA SER A 237 7.81 -20.61 6.13
C SER A 237 6.96 -21.49 5.19
N ASN A 238 7.56 -21.97 4.10
CA ASN A 238 6.94 -22.99 3.26
C ASN A 238 6.54 -24.24 4.07
N ALA A 239 7.33 -24.63 5.07
CA ALA A 239 6.97 -25.72 5.99
C ALA A 239 5.74 -25.45 6.83
N GLU A 240 5.59 -24.21 7.31
CA GLU A 240 4.45 -23.81 8.13
C GLU A 240 3.17 -23.64 7.28
N PHE A 241 3.31 -23.23 6.02
CA PHE A 241 2.18 -23.05 5.10
C PHE A 241 1.70 -24.37 4.46
N LEU A 242 2.58 -25.34 4.23
CA LEU A 242 2.24 -26.60 3.56
C LEU A 242 1.07 -27.38 4.19
N PRO A 243 0.89 -27.45 5.53
CA PRO A 243 -0.30 -28.03 6.14
C PRO A 243 -1.62 -27.37 5.71
N PHE A 244 -1.67 -26.05 5.55
CA PHE A 244 -2.87 -25.33 5.06
C PHE A 244 -3.23 -25.77 3.65
N VAL A 245 -2.25 -25.89 2.76
CA VAL A 245 -2.47 -26.43 1.40
C VAL A 245 -2.98 -27.88 1.47
N ARG A 246 -2.38 -28.71 2.32
CA ARG A 246 -2.72 -30.15 2.42
C ARG A 246 -4.05 -30.44 3.11
N SER A 247 -4.53 -29.54 3.95
CA SER A 247 -5.83 -29.67 4.64
C SER A 247 -7.01 -29.19 3.79
N GLY A 248 -6.76 -28.78 2.54
CA GLY A 248 -7.79 -28.24 1.65
C GLY A 248 -8.06 -26.76 1.90
N GLY A 249 -7.06 -25.98 2.32
CA GLY A 249 -7.21 -24.57 2.66
C GLY A 249 -7.67 -23.68 1.50
N TYR A 250 -7.36 -24.05 0.25
CA TYR A 250 -7.83 -23.35 -0.95
C TYR A 250 -9.23 -23.79 -1.37
N GLU A 251 -9.69 -24.96 -0.91
CA GLU A 251 -11.01 -25.51 -1.20
C GLU A 251 -12.05 -25.19 -0.12
N ASN A 252 -11.60 -24.84 1.10
CA ASN A 252 -12.48 -24.50 2.21
C ASN A 252 -12.80 -23.00 2.22
N THR A 253 -13.97 -22.64 1.68
CA THR A 253 -14.43 -21.24 1.58
C THR A 253 -14.58 -20.54 2.94
N ALA A 254 -14.70 -21.28 4.05
CA ALA A 254 -14.80 -20.68 5.39
C ALA A 254 -13.54 -19.88 5.81
N TYR A 255 -12.40 -20.10 5.15
CA TYR A 255 -11.18 -19.32 5.37
C TYR A 255 -11.05 -18.09 4.47
N TRP A 256 -11.98 -17.87 3.55
CA TRP A 256 -11.91 -16.79 2.58
C TRP A 256 -13.07 -15.81 2.82
N ASP A 257 -12.81 -14.53 2.62
CA ASP A 257 -13.88 -13.52 2.52
C ASP A 257 -14.39 -13.45 1.07
N GLU A 258 -15.34 -12.56 0.81
CA GLU A 258 -15.95 -12.40 -0.52
C GLU A 258 -14.93 -12.06 -1.62
N GLU A 259 -13.94 -11.22 -1.33
CA GLU A 259 -12.86 -10.90 -2.28
C GLU A 259 -11.97 -12.13 -2.51
N GLY A 260 -11.64 -12.86 -1.44
CA GLY A 260 -10.93 -14.12 -1.46
C GLY A 260 -11.62 -15.21 -2.29
N GLU A 261 -12.92 -15.39 -2.11
CA GLU A 261 -13.73 -16.33 -2.89
C GLU A 261 -13.73 -15.96 -4.37
N THR A 262 -13.89 -14.67 -4.67
CA THR A 262 -13.82 -14.15 -6.04
C THR A 262 -12.44 -14.44 -6.67
N PHE A 263 -11.37 -14.21 -5.92
CA PHE A 263 -10.01 -14.55 -6.33
C PHE A 263 -9.84 -16.05 -6.61
N LEU A 264 -10.33 -16.92 -5.72
CA LEU A 264 -10.25 -18.38 -5.91
C LEU A 264 -10.98 -18.83 -7.17
N VAL A 265 -12.19 -18.32 -7.41
CA VAL A 265 -12.97 -18.64 -8.62
C VAL A 265 -12.26 -18.16 -9.88
N ARG A 266 -11.74 -16.93 -9.88
CA ARG A 266 -11.07 -16.32 -11.04
C ARG A 266 -9.73 -17.01 -11.35
N SER A 267 -8.93 -17.29 -10.33
CA SER A 267 -7.58 -17.83 -10.46
C SER A 267 -7.52 -19.36 -10.53
N ASN A 268 -8.53 -20.04 -9.96
CA ASN A 268 -8.52 -21.48 -9.70
C ASN A 268 -7.26 -21.93 -8.92
N ALA A 269 -6.77 -21.07 -8.02
CA ALA A 269 -5.59 -21.33 -7.20
C ALA A 269 -5.81 -22.51 -6.24
N LYS A 270 -4.76 -23.32 -6.05
CA LYS A 270 -4.76 -24.51 -5.16
C LYS A 270 -3.55 -24.58 -4.24
N HIS A 271 -2.62 -23.66 -4.43
CA HIS A 271 -1.34 -23.54 -3.75
C HIS A 271 -0.75 -22.17 -4.13
N PRO A 272 0.30 -21.71 -3.42
CA PRO A 272 1.01 -20.49 -3.78
C PRO A 272 1.47 -20.50 -5.25
N PRO A 273 1.55 -19.33 -5.92
CA PRO A 273 1.69 -19.23 -7.38
C PRO A 273 3.00 -19.83 -7.91
N PHE A 274 4.05 -19.79 -7.08
CA PHE A 274 5.39 -20.23 -7.46
C PHE A 274 5.70 -21.65 -6.98
N TRP A 275 4.75 -22.31 -6.34
CA TRP A 275 4.86 -23.73 -6.06
C TRP A 275 4.50 -24.53 -7.32
N VAL A 276 5.41 -25.35 -7.79
CA VAL A 276 5.24 -26.17 -8.99
C VAL A 276 5.01 -27.62 -8.56
N PRO A 277 3.83 -28.21 -8.80
CA PRO A 277 3.58 -29.61 -8.47
C PRO A 277 4.61 -30.55 -9.11
N SER A 278 5.22 -31.44 -8.31
CA SER A 278 6.23 -32.41 -8.77
C SER A 278 5.82 -33.87 -8.59
N GLY A 279 4.53 -34.12 -8.30
CA GLY A 279 3.96 -35.44 -8.08
C GLY A 279 4.00 -35.87 -6.61
N GLU A 280 3.17 -36.86 -6.24
CA GLU A 280 3.10 -37.43 -4.88
C GLU A 280 2.88 -36.39 -3.76
N GLY A 281 2.15 -35.30 -4.06
CA GLY A 281 1.89 -34.21 -3.09
C GLY A 281 3.14 -33.41 -2.70
N ARG A 282 4.18 -33.43 -3.54
CA ARG A 282 5.38 -32.60 -3.44
C ARG A 282 5.32 -31.42 -4.39
N TYR A 283 6.07 -30.38 -4.02
CA TYR A 283 6.21 -29.16 -4.78
C TYR A 283 7.69 -28.85 -5.00
N ARG A 284 7.97 -28.16 -6.10
CA ARG A 284 9.20 -27.41 -6.35
C ARG A 284 8.90 -25.91 -6.21
N LEU A 285 9.92 -25.09 -6.06
CA LEU A 285 9.79 -23.63 -6.07
C LEU A 285 10.30 -23.08 -7.40
N ARG A 286 9.44 -22.33 -8.11
CA ARG A 286 9.81 -21.50 -9.25
C ARG A 286 10.56 -20.28 -8.73
N LEU A 287 11.84 -20.14 -9.06
CA LEU A 287 12.61 -18.90 -8.92
C LEU A 287 12.51 -18.08 -10.21
N LEU A 288 13.29 -17.00 -10.37
CA LEU A 288 13.25 -16.18 -11.59
C LEU A 288 13.58 -16.97 -12.87
N ASP A 289 14.61 -17.83 -12.85
CA ASP A 289 15.20 -18.44 -14.05
C ASP A 289 15.33 -19.98 -13.99
N ARG A 290 14.87 -20.60 -12.91
CA ARG A 290 14.91 -22.05 -12.70
C ARG A 290 13.86 -22.48 -11.68
N GLU A 291 13.74 -23.79 -11.52
CA GLU A 291 13.02 -24.43 -10.42
C GLU A 291 14.01 -25.18 -9.53
N ILE A 292 13.75 -25.15 -8.23
CA ILE A 292 14.49 -25.91 -7.21
C ILE A 292 13.51 -26.76 -6.40
N ASP A 293 14.00 -27.72 -5.63
CA ASP A 293 13.16 -28.38 -4.62
C ASP A 293 12.61 -27.34 -3.65
N LEU A 294 11.34 -27.47 -3.24
CA LEU A 294 10.69 -26.49 -2.37
C LEU A 294 11.49 -26.33 -1.06
N PRO A 295 12.13 -25.16 -0.84
CA PRO A 295 12.91 -24.94 0.37
C PRO A 295 11.97 -24.72 1.55
N MET A 296 11.87 -25.74 2.39
CA MET A 296 10.91 -25.79 3.50
C MET A 296 11.13 -24.69 4.54
N ASP A 297 12.34 -24.16 4.64
CA ASP A 297 12.77 -23.15 5.59
C ASP A 297 12.80 -21.72 5.05
N TRP A 298 12.42 -21.51 3.78
CA TRP A 298 12.25 -20.17 3.21
C TRP A 298 10.87 -19.62 3.53
N PRO A 299 10.69 -18.27 3.54
CA PRO A 299 9.37 -17.69 3.67
C PRO A 299 8.47 -18.17 2.53
N VAL A 300 7.19 -18.40 2.84
CA VAL A 300 6.19 -18.62 1.80
C VAL A 300 5.90 -17.29 1.11
N GLU A 301 5.76 -17.31 -0.21
CA GLU A 301 5.42 -16.15 -1.01
C GLU A 301 3.98 -16.27 -1.51
N VAL A 302 3.12 -15.35 -1.08
CA VAL A 302 1.65 -15.39 -1.28
C VAL A 302 1.09 -13.98 -1.45
N ASN A 303 -0.14 -13.87 -1.95
CA ASN A 303 -0.87 -12.61 -1.92
C ASN A 303 -1.52 -12.37 -0.53
N CYS A 304 -2.14 -11.19 -0.34
CA CYS A 304 -2.73 -10.81 0.95
C CYS A 304 -3.90 -11.72 1.34
N LEU A 305 -4.75 -12.09 0.37
CA LEU A 305 -5.93 -12.93 0.59
C LEU A 305 -5.54 -14.33 1.09
N GLU A 306 -4.51 -14.93 0.49
CA GLU A 306 -3.94 -16.20 0.93
C GLU A 306 -3.32 -16.12 2.34
N ALA A 307 -2.64 -15.02 2.65
CA ALA A 307 -2.05 -14.79 3.96
C ALA A 307 -3.13 -14.67 5.07
N GLU A 308 -4.22 -13.96 4.80
CA GLU A 308 -5.37 -13.85 5.70
C GLU A 308 -6.11 -15.17 5.85
N ALA A 309 -6.31 -15.91 4.76
CA ALA A 309 -6.92 -17.24 4.79
C ALA A 309 -6.11 -18.22 5.64
N PHE A 310 -4.78 -18.20 5.52
CA PHE A 310 -3.90 -18.96 6.40
C PHE A 310 -4.06 -18.56 7.87
N CYS A 311 -4.17 -17.26 8.18
CA CYS A 311 -4.39 -16.80 9.55
C CYS A 311 -5.71 -17.32 10.12
N ARG A 312 -6.79 -17.32 9.33
CA ARG A 312 -8.11 -17.89 9.72
C ARG A 312 -8.02 -19.40 9.94
N TYR A 313 -7.34 -20.13 9.05
CA TYR A 313 -7.06 -21.57 9.21
C TYR A 313 -6.28 -21.85 10.50
N LYS A 314 -5.15 -21.18 10.70
CA LYS A 314 -4.30 -21.36 11.89
C LYS A 314 -5.08 -21.05 13.17
N SER A 315 -5.96 -20.04 13.11
CA SER A 315 -6.82 -19.67 14.22
C SER A 315 -7.73 -20.80 14.65
N GLU A 316 -8.37 -21.46 13.68
CA GLU A 316 -9.21 -22.63 13.93
C GLU A 316 -8.39 -23.81 14.50
N GLN A 317 -7.22 -24.10 13.92
CA GLN A 317 -6.39 -25.23 14.35
C GLN A 317 -5.86 -25.09 15.78
N GLU A 318 -5.51 -23.87 16.19
CA GLU A 318 -4.88 -23.62 17.49
C GLU A 318 -5.84 -23.05 18.55
N GLY A 319 -7.11 -22.80 18.20
CA GLY A 319 -8.10 -22.23 19.10
C GLY A 319 -7.71 -20.83 19.62
N ARG A 320 -6.98 -20.06 18.81
CA ARG A 320 -6.48 -18.71 19.11
C ARG A 320 -6.80 -17.82 17.93
N TRP A 321 -6.89 -16.51 18.13
CA TRP A 321 -7.13 -15.59 17.02
C TRP A 321 -5.81 -15.06 16.45
N TYR A 322 -5.58 -15.31 15.16
CA TYR A 322 -4.44 -14.82 14.39
C TYR A 322 -4.90 -13.94 13.25
N ARG A 323 -4.14 -12.88 12.99
CA ARG A 323 -4.33 -11.95 11.88
C ARG A 323 -2.99 -11.44 11.36
N LEU A 324 -3.02 -10.73 10.23
CA LEU A 324 -1.88 -9.93 9.80
C LEU A 324 -1.65 -8.76 10.78
N PRO A 325 -0.40 -8.30 10.95
CA PRO A 325 -0.11 -7.09 11.70
C PRO A 325 -0.67 -5.86 10.97
N SER A 326 -1.03 -4.81 11.72
CA SER A 326 -1.25 -3.48 11.13
C SER A 326 0.07 -2.80 10.73
N GLU A 327 0.01 -1.72 9.95
CA GLU A 327 1.20 -0.87 9.69
C GLU A 327 1.81 -0.37 11.01
N ALA A 328 0.97 -0.01 11.99
CA ALA A 328 1.40 0.49 13.28
C ALA A 328 2.08 -0.60 14.12
N GLU A 329 1.52 -1.81 14.19
CA GLU A 329 2.17 -2.96 14.85
C GLU A 329 3.49 -3.32 14.18
N TRP A 330 3.54 -3.29 12.84
CA TRP A 330 4.79 -3.47 12.11
C TRP A 330 5.81 -2.38 12.45
N ARG A 331 5.38 -1.12 12.58
CA ARG A 331 6.25 -0.01 13.02
C ARG A 331 6.83 -0.29 14.41
N VAL A 332 6.04 -0.78 15.37
CA VAL A 332 6.55 -1.16 16.71
C VAL A 332 7.66 -2.21 16.60
N MET A 333 7.48 -3.22 15.75
CA MET A 333 8.50 -4.25 15.53
C MET A 333 9.74 -3.67 14.84
N ALA A 334 9.56 -2.83 13.82
CA ALA A 334 10.65 -2.24 13.05
C ALA A 334 11.51 -1.26 13.87
N GLU A 335 10.91 -0.46 14.76
CA GLU A 335 11.66 0.45 15.65
C GLU A 335 12.50 -0.28 16.70
N ARG A 336 12.16 -1.56 16.99
CA ARG A 336 12.93 -2.44 17.89
C ARG A 336 13.97 -3.28 17.15
N SER A 337 13.92 -3.30 15.81
CA SER A 337 14.81 -4.09 14.97
C SER A 337 16.21 -3.50 14.96
N THR A 338 17.22 -4.35 15.18
CA THR A 338 18.63 -3.96 15.05
C THR A 338 19.07 -3.75 13.60
N ALA A 339 18.24 -4.14 12.62
CA ALA A 339 18.51 -3.90 11.20
C ALA A 339 17.96 -2.56 10.70
N VAL A 340 17.32 -1.75 11.55
CA VAL A 340 16.88 -0.39 11.19
C VAL A 340 17.83 0.61 11.82
N THR A 341 18.64 1.29 10.99
CA THR A 341 19.60 2.31 11.42
C THR A 341 19.27 3.63 10.74
N GLN A 342 18.98 4.68 11.52
CA GLN A 342 18.68 6.03 11.02
C GLN A 342 17.57 6.04 9.95
N GLY A 343 16.53 5.22 10.13
CA GLY A 343 15.40 5.13 9.21
C GLY A 343 15.66 4.34 7.91
N ARG A 344 16.81 3.66 7.79
CA ARG A 344 17.18 2.80 6.65
C ARG A 344 17.42 1.37 7.11
N PHE A 345 17.18 0.42 6.21
CA PHE A 345 17.51 -0.99 6.45
C PHE A 345 19.02 -1.24 6.24
N ASP A 346 19.67 -1.80 7.25
CA ASP A 346 21.05 -2.26 7.20
C ASP A 346 21.11 -3.57 6.43
N ASP A 347 21.62 -3.51 5.20
CA ASP A 347 21.73 -4.67 4.31
C ASP A 347 22.84 -5.64 4.73
N SER A 348 23.60 -5.39 5.80
CA SER A 348 24.42 -6.41 6.46
C SER A 348 23.62 -7.27 7.43
N ALA A 349 22.49 -6.76 7.92
CA ALA A 349 21.60 -7.40 8.89
C ALA A 349 20.22 -7.77 8.31
N ALA A 350 20.02 -7.58 7.00
CA ALA A 350 18.79 -7.91 6.29
C ALA A 350 19.08 -8.32 4.84
N ASN A 351 18.27 -9.24 4.30
CA ASN A 351 18.32 -9.60 2.89
C ASN A 351 17.55 -8.59 2.04
N VAL A 352 18.21 -7.52 1.58
CA VAL A 352 17.65 -6.44 0.74
C VAL A 352 18.68 -6.02 -0.31
N ASN A 353 18.30 -5.13 -1.24
CA ASN A 353 19.22 -4.47 -2.18
C ASN A 353 20.01 -5.41 -3.11
N PHE A 354 19.53 -6.65 -3.35
CA PHE A 354 20.32 -7.70 -3.99
C PHE A 354 21.71 -7.91 -3.36
N ASN A 355 21.89 -7.53 -2.08
CA ASN A 355 23.21 -7.43 -1.45
C ASN A 355 23.81 -8.82 -1.18
N HIS A 356 22.95 -9.77 -0.79
CA HIS A 356 23.35 -11.15 -0.50
C HIS A 356 23.11 -12.05 -1.70
N VAL A 357 21.83 -12.19 -2.07
CA VAL A 357 21.33 -13.12 -3.09
C VAL A 357 20.10 -12.53 -3.78
N ALA A 358 19.80 -12.98 -5.00
CA ALA A 358 18.61 -12.66 -5.76
C ALA A 358 17.50 -13.70 -5.53
N SER A 359 17.24 -13.99 -4.26
CA SER A 359 16.16 -14.87 -3.79
C SER A 359 15.92 -14.64 -2.31
N SER A 360 14.84 -15.22 -1.77
CA SER A 360 14.72 -15.39 -0.33
C SER A 360 15.83 -16.29 0.24
N VAL A 361 15.99 -16.24 1.56
CA VAL A 361 16.84 -17.11 2.36
C VAL A 361 16.03 -17.70 3.52
N THR A 362 16.67 -18.52 4.35
CA THR A 362 15.99 -19.20 5.46
C THR A 362 15.46 -18.19 6.48
N VAL A 363 14.23 -18.41 6.97
CA VAL A 363 13.49 -17.48 7.87
C VAL A 363 14.14 -17.25 9.25
N ASN A 364 15.26 -17.90 9.50
CA ASN A 364 16.05 -17.82 10.74
C ASN A 364 17.50 -17.37 10.48
N THR A 365 17.78 -16.73 9.33
CA THR A 365 19.12 -16.21 9.01
C THR A 365 19.41 -14.90 9.74
N PHE A 366 18.51 -13.92 9.64
CA PHE A 366 18.75 -12.55 10.12
C PHE A 366 17.95 -12.26 11.39
N LEU A 367 18.58 -12.44 12.56
CA LEU A 367 17.98 -12.04 13.84
C LEU A 367 18.10 -10.51 13.99
N GLN A 368 16.96 -9.87 14.28
CA GLN A 368 16.79 -8.42 14.27
C GLN A 368 16.13 -7.96 15.58
N GLY A 369 16.85 -8.11 16.70
CA GLY A 369 16.27 -8.04 18.05
C GLY A 369 15.74 -9.42 18.48
N ASP A 370 14.46 -9.51 18.84
CA ASP A 370 13.85 -10.78 19.26
C ASP A 370 13.16 -11.54 18.11
N LEU A 371 13.02 -10.89 16.95
CA LEU A 371 12.36 -11.40 15.75
C LEU A 371 13.38 -11.59 14.62
N TYR A 372 13.10 -12.50 13.69
CA TYR A 372 13.86 -12.65 12.44
C TYR A 372 13.15 -11.94 11.29
N ASP A 373 13.88 -11.35 10.35
CA ASP A 373 13.33 -10.77 9.12
C ASP A 373 12.14 -9.81 9.39
N VAL A 374 12.31 -8.85 10.31
CA VAL A 374 11.35 -7.73 10.46
C VAL A 374 11.43 -6.82 9.24
N VAL A 375 12.63 -6.67 8.69
CA VAL A 375 12.93 -6.07 7.39
C VAL A 375 13.75 -7.04 6.54
N GLY A 376 13.54 -7.00 5.23
CA GLY A 376 14.18 -7.83 4.22
C GLY A 376 13.60 -9.23 4.08
N ASN A 377 14.24 -10.00 3.21
CA ASN A 377 13.85 -11.32 2.74
C ASN A 377 12.61 -11.27 1.85
N VAL A 378 11.44 -10.95 2.38
CA VAL A 378 10.22 -10.69 1.61
C VAL A 378 9.47 -9.52 2.22
N TRP A 379 8.74 -8.79 1.39
CA TRP A 379 7.72 -7.87 1.87
C TRP A 379 6.74 -8.59 2.79
N GLN A 380 6.24 -7.90 3.82
CA GLN A 380 5.23 -8.45 4.73
C GLN A 380 3.88 -7.79 4.48
N TRP A 381 2.87 -8.58 4.12
CA TRP A 381 1.49 -8.13 4.08
C TRP A 381 1.01 -7.66 5.45
N THR A 382 0.30 -6.53 5.46
CA THR A 382 -0.36 -5.99 6.65
C THR A 382 -1.87 -6.00 6.46
N SER A 383 -2.63 -5.91 7.56
CA SER A 383 -4.08 -5.71 7.51
C SER A 383 -4.47 -4.26 7.20
N SER A 384 -3.50 -3.33 7.12
CA SER A 384 -3.76 -1.92 6.89
C SER A 384 -3.95 -1.61 5.41
N THR A 385 -5.09 -1.05 5.05
CA THR A 385 -5.29 -0.43 3.74
C THR A 385 -4.46 0.84 3.61
N ILE A 386 -4.05 1.19 2.40
CA ILE A 386 -3.38 2.45 2.15
C ILE A 386 -4.38 3.62 2.15
N ASP A 387 -3.97 4.72 2.79
CA ASP A 387 -4.66 6.01 2.79
C ASP A 387 -3.64 7.13 3.05
N GLY A 388 -4.02 8.38 2.78
CA GLY A 388 -3.23 9.56 3.10
C GLY A 388 -3.16 9.83 4.61
N PHE A 389 -2.01 10.26 5.11
CA PHE A 389 -1.91 10.75 6.48
C PHE A 389 -2.53 12.14 6.65
N GLU A 390 -2.69 12.59 7.89
CA GLU A 390 -3.05 13.99 8.17
C GLU A 390 -2.00 14.92 7.55
N GLY A 391 -2.43 15.84 6.68
CA GLY A 391 -1.52 16.70 5.92
C GLY A 391 -0.95 16.09 4.63
N PHE A 392 -1.48 14.94 4.17
CA PHE A 392 -1.18 14.41 2.86
C PHE A 392 -1.53 15.41 1.76
N GLU A 393 -0.61 15.59 0.82
CA GLU A 393 -0.84 16.31 -0.42
C GLU A 393 -0.24 15.49 -1.56
N PRO A 394 -0.93 15.32 -2.70
CA PRO A 394 -0.36 14.64 -3.84
C PRO A 394 0.81 15.45 -4.42
N HIS A 395 1.84 14.75 -4.93
CA HIS A 395 2.94 15.45 -5.58
C HIS A 395 2.47 16.04 -6.93
N PRO A 396 2.66 17.35 -7.21
CA PRO A 396 2.09 17.99 -8.42
C PRO A 396 2.53 17.40 -9.77
N ALA A 397 3.72 16.80 -9.81
CA ALA A 397 4.21 16.10 -11.01
C ALA A 397 3.66 14.67 -11.15
N TYR A 398 3.10 14.07 -10.10
CA TYR A 398 2.65 12.67 -10.11
C TYR A 398 1.47 12.48 -9.15
N ASP A 399 0.37 13.17 -9.44
CA ASP A 399 -0.82 13.24 -8.57
C ASP A 399 -1.66 11.95 -8.55
N ASP A 400 -1.47 11.09 -9.55
CA ASP A 400 -2.08 9.78 -9.69
C ASP A 400 -1.22 8.62 -9.17
N PHE A 401 -0.09 8.88 -8.49
CA PHE A 401 0.72 7.82 -7.89
C PHE A 401 0.00 7.14 -6.71
N SER A 402 -0.47 7.92 -5.74
CA SER A 402 -1.07 7.38 -4.50
C SER A 402 -2.59 7.45 -4.49
N THR A 403 -3.16 8.55 -4.98
CA THR A 403 -4.60 8.83 -4.80
C THR A 403 -5.55 7.78 -5.38
N PRO A 404 -5.25 7.09 -6.51
CA PRO A 404 -6.11 6.01 -7.02
C PRO A 404 -6.12 4.77 -6.12
N THR A 405 -5.09 4.57 -5.29
CA THR A 405 -4.97 3.39 -4.42
C THR A 405 -5.73 3.53 -3.10
N PHE A 406 -6.22 4.72 -2.77
CA PHE A 406 -7.01 5.02 -1.56
C PHE A 406 -8.48 4.59 -1.74
N ASP A 407 -8.68 3.35 -2.17
CA ASP A 407 -9.98 2.80 -2.57
C ASP A 407 -10.45 1.65 -1.65
N GLY A 408 -9.72 1.40 -0.56
CA GLY A 408 -9.99 0.33 0.40
C GLY A 408 -9.69 -1.08 -0.12
N LYS A 409 -9.13 -1.22 -1.32
CA LYS A 409 -8.82 -2.51 -1.97
C LYS A 409 -7.31 -2.79 -2.08
N HIS A 410 -6.49 -1.85 -1.63
CA HIS A 410 -5.04 -1.96 -1.60
C HIS A 410 -4.54 -2.07 -0.16
N ASN A 411 -3.77 -3.11 0.13
CA ASN A 411 -3.14 -3.29 1.44
C ASN A 411 -1.67 -2.93 1.38
N LEU A 412 -1.19 -2.33 2.47
CA LEU A 412 0.21 -1.99 2.63
C LEU A 412 1.06 -3.25 2.80
N ILE A 413 2.19 -3.25 2.11
CA ILE A 413 3.30 -4.17 2.38
C ILE A 413 4.45 -3.42 3.02
N LYS A 414 5.09 -4.03 4.02
CA LYS A 414 6.16 -3.38 4.81
C LYS A 414 7.43 -4.21 4.85
N GLY A 415 8.56 -3.52 5.01
CA GLY A 415 9.85 -4.13 5.36
C GLY A 415 10.78 -4.51 4.23
N ALA A 416 10.45 -4.26 2.96
CA ALA A 416 11.26 -4.61 1.78
C ALA A 416 11.40 -6.12 1.52
N SER A 417 11.68 -6.47 0.27
CA SER A 417 12.14 -7.80 -0.14
C SER A 417 13.65 -7.82 -0.42
N TRP A 418 14.16 -9.01 -0.77
CA TRP A 418 15.53 -9.17 -1.28
C TRP A 418 15.82 -8.34 -2.54
N ALA A 419 14.79 -8.01 -3.34
CA ALA A 419 14.90 -7.26 -4.58
C ALA A 419 14.74 -5.75 -4.40
N SER A 420 14.17 -5.31 -3.28
CA SER A 420 13.88 -3.90 -3.04
C SER A 420 15.14 -3.04 -2.98
N THR A 421 15.12 -1.88 -3.63
CA THR A 421 16.24 -0.92 -3.66
C THR A 421 15.79 0.52 -3.45
N GLY A 422 16.71 1.41 -3.08
CA GLY A 422 16.38 2.83 -2.92
C GLY A 422 15.36 3.08 -1.82
N ASN A 423 14.34 3.91 -2.12
CA ASN A 423 13.28 4.26 -1.21
C ASN A 423 12.60 3.03 -0.61
N GLU A 424 12.44 1.92 -1.35
CA GLU A 424 11.85 0.68 -0.82
C GLU A 424 12.56 0.15 0.44
N THR A 425 13.82 0.52 0.67
CA THR A 425 14.63 0.12 1.83
C THR A 425 14.61 1.12 3.00
N LEU A 426 13.65 2.06 3.00
CA LEU A 426 13.44 3.01 4.08
C LEU A 426 12.32 2.56 5.02
N LEU A 427 12.46 2.97 6.28
CA LEU A 427 11.49 2.72 7.34
C LEU A 427 10.11 3.34 7.05
N HIS A 428 10.10 4.49 6.38
CA HIS A 428 8.88 5.28 6.12
C HIS A 428 8.11 4.84 4.88
N SER A 429 8.69 3.99 4.04
CA SER A 429 8.13 3.65 2.73
C SER A 429 6.78 2.97 2.83
N ARG A 430 5.84 3.41 2.01
CA ARG A 430 4.48 2.90 1.96
C ARG A 430 4.15 2.48 0.53
N TYR A 431 4.23 1.19 0.32
CA TYR A 431 3.83 0.54 -0.93
C TYR A 431 2.57 -0.26 -0.67
N ALA A 432 1.64 -0.19 -1.60
CA ALA A 432 0.38 -0.91 -1.51
C ALA A 432 0.02 -1.50 -2.86
N PHE A 433 -0.61 -2.66 -2.82
CA PHE A 433 -1.02 -3.41 -4.00
C PHE A 433 -2.41 -4.01 -3.77
N ARG A 434 -3.12 -4.27 -4.87
CA ARG A 434 -4.34 -5.11 -4.84
C ARG A 434 -4.04 -6.40 -4.09
N ARG A 435 -4.95 -6.80 -3.20
CA ARG A 435 -4.76 -7.96 -2.30
C ARG A 435 -4.49 -9.27 -3.01
N HIS A 436 -4.94 -9.40 -4.26
CA HIS A 436 -4.78 -10.59 -5.08
C HIS A 436 -3.53 -10.59 -5.96
N PHE A 437 -2.79 -9.48 -6.05
CA PHE A 437 -1.55 -9.42 -6.82
C PHE A 437 -0.39 -10.05 -6.07
N TYR A 438 0.46 -10.72 -6.84
CA TYR A 438 1.68 -11.32 -6.35
C TYR A 438 2.83 -10.32 -6.40
N GLN A 439 3.59 -10.28 -5.32
CA GLN A 439 4.86 -9.57 -5.17
C GLN A 439 5.90 -10.54 -4.59
N HIS A 440 7.14 -10.11 -4.37
CA HIS A 440 8.08 -10.84 -3.49
C HIS A 440 7.66 -10.64 -2.02
N ALA A 441 6.45 -11.08 -1.70
CA ALA A 441 5.76 -10.84 -0.46
C ALA A 441 5.34 -12.14 0.20
N GLY A 442 5.61 -12.23 1.49
CA GLY A 442 5.07 -13.22 2.40
C GLY A 442 4.37 -12.50 3.55
N PHE A 443 4.38 -13.11 4.73
CA PHE A 443 3.74 -12.50 5.88
C PHE A 443 4.26 -13.02 7.21
N ARG A 444 3.92 -12.23 8.23
CA ARG A 444 3.99 -12.57 9.66
C ARG A 444 2.57 -12.53 10.19
N TYR A 445 2.26 -13.37 11.18
CA TYR A 445 1.00 -13.28 11.90
C TYR A 445 1.23 -12.73 13.31
N VAL A 446 0.22 -12.02 13.82
CA VAL A 446 0.12 -11.62 15.22
C VAL A 446 -1.05 -12.34 15.87
N GLN A 447 -0.93 -12.64 17.16
CA GLN A 447 -2.04 -13.12 17.97
C GLN A 447 -2.77 -11.92 18.56
N ALA A 448 -4.07 -11.86 18.32
CA ALA A 448 -4.99 -10.87 18.89
C ALA A 448 -5.88 -11.52 19.96
N ASP A 449 -6.35 -10.72 20.92
CA ASP A 449 -7.24 -11.20 21.98
C ASP A 449 -8.70 -11.31 21.49
N GLU A 450 -9.52 -12.09 22.20
CA GLU A 450 -10.89 -12.43 21.78
C GLU A 450 -11.84 -11.22 21.75
N GLU A 451 -11.54 -10.16 22.52
CA GLU A 451 -12.25 -8.87 22.46
C GLU A 451 -11.98 -8.11 21.14
N GLU A 452 -10.74 -8.14 20.62
CA GLU A 452 -10.43 -7.55 19.31
C GLU A 452 -11.16 -8.26 18.19
N ARG A 453 -11.27 -9.60 18.27
CA ARG A 453 -12.03 -10.39 17.29
C ARG A 453 -13.49 -9.94 17.22
N LYS A 454 -14.15 -9.76 18.38
CA LYS A 454 -15.56 -9.33 18.44
C LYS A 454 -15.76 -7.95 17.82
N ASN A 455 -14.88 -6.99 18.11
CA ASN A 455 -14.94 -5.65 17.53
C ASN A 455 -14.85 -5.66 15.99
N VAL A 456 -14.00 -6.51 15.42
CA VAL A 456 -13.84 -6.64 13.95
C VAL A 456 -15.03 -7.38 13.30
N THR A 457 -15.60 -8.40 13.96
CA THR A 457 -16.75 -9.16 13.40
C THR A 457 -18.12 -8.54 13.63
N GLU A 458 -18.30 -7.68 14.64
CA GLU A 458 -19.60 -7.11 15.00
C GLU A 458 -19.80 -5.68 14.45
N ASN A 459 -18.74 -5.01 13.98
CA ASN A 459 -18.87 -3.68 13.41
C ASN A 459 -19.22 -3.74 11.91
N ILE A 460 -20.48 -4.07 11.63
CA ILE A 460 -21.10 -4.00 10.29
C ILE A 460 -21.02 -2.61 9.64
N TYR A 461 -20.56 -1.58 10.37
CA TYR A 461 -20.48 -0.19 9.92
C TYR A 461 -19.10 0.25 9.39
N GLU A 462 -18.27 -0.69 8.92
CA GLU A 462 -16.86 -0.42 8.59
C GLU A 462 -16.48 -0.51 7.09
N THR A 463 -17.42 -0.75 6.17
CA THR A 463 -17.09 -0.79 4.73
C THR A 463 -17.12 0.61 4.11
N ASP A 464 -16.23 0.85 3.13
CA ASP A 464 -16.20 2.10 2.36
C ASP A 464 -17.52 2.37 1.63
N ALA A 465 -18.15 1.32 1.12
CA ALA A 465 -19.46 1.40 0.49
C ALA A 465 -20.50 1.97 1.45
N LEU A 466 -20.51 1.51 2.71
CA LEU A 466 -21.46 1.99 3.70
C LEU A 466 -21.16 3.42 4.15
N VAL A 467 -19.87 3.77 4.33
CA VAL A 467 -19.47 5.16 4.61
C VAL A 467 -19.92 6.10 3.49
N ALA A 468 -19.69 5.74 2.24
CA ALA A 468 -20.13 6.53 1.10
C ALA A 468 -21.66 6.65 1.02
N GLN A 469 -22.40 5.58 1.31
CA GLN A 469 -23.86 5.60 1.38
C GLN A 469 -24.36 6.56 2.48
N TYR A 470 -23.74 6.57 3.66
CA TYR A 470 -24.11 7.49 4.73
C TYR A 470 -23.71 8.94 4.43
N CYS A 471 -22.58 9.16 3.77
CA CYS A 471 -22.20 10.48 3.26
C CYS A 471 -23.23 11.02 2.25
N GLU A 472 -23.66 10.19 1.28
CA GLU A 472 -24.72 10.55 0.33
C GLU A 472 -26.05 10.77 1.04
N PHE A 473 -26.42 9.90 1.97
CA PHE A 473 -27.67 10.02 2.73
C PHE A 473 -27.71 11.30 3.59
N GLN A 474 -26.59 11.72 4.17
CA GLN A 474 -26.52 12.87 5.08
C GLN A 474 -26.15 14.20 4.40
N TYR A 475 -25.43 14.18 3.29
CA TYR A 475 -24.93 15.39 2.60
C TYR A 475 -25.21 15.43 1.10
N GLY A 476 -25.73 14.34 0.52
CA GLY A 476 -26.09 14.23 -0.89
C GLY A 476 -27.36 14.98 -1.27
N GLU A 477 -27.84 14.70 -2.47
CA GLU A 477 -29.03 15.35 -3.03
C GLU A 477 -30.33 14.81 -2.40
N GLU A 478 -31.40 15.60 -2.47
CA GLU A 478 -32.74 15.11 -2.14
C GLU A 478 -33.33 14.36 -3.33
N TYR A 479 -33.73 13.12 -3.12
CA TYR A 479 -34.31 12.27 -4.17
C TYR A 479 -35.83 12.20 -4.03
N PHE A 480 -36.54 12.24 -5.15
CA PHE A 480 -38.00 12.07 -5.22
C PHE A 480 -38.81 13.04 -4.33
N GLY A 481 -38.25 14.22 -4.02
CA GLY A 481 -38.89 15.21 -3.15
C GLY A 481 -38.91 14.81 -1.67
N VAL A 482 -38.12 13.81 -1.26
CA VAL A 482 -37.94 13.44 0.14
C VAL A 482 -36.88 14.35 0.76
N GLN A 483 -37.27 15.06 1.81
CA GLN A 483 -36.38 15.97 2.53
C GLN A 483 -35.24 15.19 3.22
N ASN A 484 -34.07 15.83 3.36
CA ASN A 484 -32.95 15.21 4.06
C ASN A 484 -33.31 14.85 5.52
N PHE A 485 -33.20 13.55 5.84
CA PHE A 485 -33.63 13.00 7.13
C PHE A 485 -32.91 13.64 8.33
N ALA A 486 -31.58 13.72 8.27
CA ALA A 486 -30.77 14.25 9.38
C ALA A 486 -31.10 15.72 9.67
N LYS A 487 -31.31 16.52 8.63
CA LYS A 487 -31.73 17.92 8.75
C LYS A 487 -33.12 18.04 9.38
N VAL A 488 -34.11 17.31 8.88
CA VAL A 488 -35.49 17.36 9.37
C VAL A 488 -35.58 16.91 10.84
N CYS A 489 -34.85 15.85 11.22
CA CYS A 489 -34.74 15.42 12.62
C CYS A 489 -34.20 16.52 13.52
N ALA A 490 -33.10 17.18 13.13
CA ALA A 490 -32.52 18.28 13.88
C ALA A 490 -33.49 19.47 14.00
N GLU A 491 -34.20 19.85 12.94
CA GLU A 491 -35.20 20.93 12.96
C GLU A 491 -36.33 20.65 13.96
N HIS A 492 -36.86 19.42 13.97
CA HIS A 492 -37.88 19.03 14.93
C HIS A 492 -37.35 19.01 16.37
N ALA A 493 -36.11 18.55 16.57
CA ALA A 493 -35.50 18.47 17.89
C ALA A 493 -35.16 19.86 18.46
N ILE A 494 -34.73 20.80 17.60
CA ILE A 494 -34.57 22.23 17.95
C ILE A 494 -35.91 22.83 18.36
N ALA A 495 -36.97 22.60 17.58
CA ALA A 495 -38.30 23.12 17.90
C ALA A 495 -38.82 22.56 19.24
N PHE A 496 -38.59 21.27 19.50
CA PHE A 496 -38.95 20.62 20.75
C PHE A 496 -38.19 21.21 21.95
N SER A 497 -36.90 21.50 21.79
CA SER A 497 -36.04 22.02 22.87
C SER A 497 -36.12 23.53 23.09
N ALA A 498 -36.98 24.27 22.37
CA ALA A 498 -37.09 25.74 22.42
C ALA A 498 -37.43 26.32 23.81
N HIS A 499 -37.89 25.49 24.75
CA HIS A 499 -38.19 25.87 26.13
C HIS A 499 -37.02 25.64 27.10
N THR A 500 -35.90 25.10 26.62
CA THR A 500 -34.69 24.79 27.39
C THR A 500 -33.67 25.93 27.28
N ALA A 501 -32.52 25.80 27.95
CA ALA A 501 -31.42 26.76 27.81
C ALA A 501 -30.68 26.64 26.47
N GLN A 502 -30.87 25.53 25.74
CA GLN A 502 -30.24 25.23 24.45
C GLN A 502 -28.72 25.42 24.45
N GLN A 503 -28.03 25.06 25.55
CA GLN A 503 -26.58 25.17 25.64
C GLN A 503 -25.91 23.93 25.06
N ARG A 504 -26.35 22.74 25.46
CA ARG A 504 -25.68 21.47 25.11
C ARG A 504 -26.65 20.47 24.50
N ALA A 505 -26.34 19.95 23.31
CA ALA A 505 -27.06 18.84 22.71
C ALA A 505 -26.18 17.60 22.52
N LEU A 506 -26.79 16.42 22.59
CA LEU A 506 -26.19 15.14 22.25
C LEU A 506 -26.92 14.57 21.03
N ASP A 507 -26.17 14.19 20.00
CA ASP A 507 -26.65 13.44 18.83
C ASP A 507 -26.12 12.01 18.95
N LEU A 508 -26.98 11.08 19.39
CA LEU A 508 -26.57 9.72 19.72
C LEU A 508 -26.88 8.76 18.57
N GLY A 509 -25.85 8.17 17.97
CA GLY A 509 -25.94 7.50 16.66
C GLY A 509 -25.77 8.48 15.50
N CYS A 510 -24.86 9.45 15.63
CA CYS A 510 -24.74 10.58 14.72
C CYS A 510 -24.30 10.22 13.29
N ALA A 511 -23.81 8.99 13.07
CA ALA A 511 -23.16 8.55 11.84
C ALA A 511 -22.16 9.61 11.32
N THR A 512 -22.31 10.10 10.09
CA THR A 512 -21.37 11.07 9.49
C THR A 512 -21.60 12.53 9.94
N GLY A 513 -22.47 12.75 10.94
CA GLY A 513 -22.55 14.00 11.71
C GLY A 513 -23.45 15.12 11.20
N ARG A 514 -24.25 14.93 10.14
CA ARG A 514 -25.08 16.03 9.59
C ARG A 514 -26.03 16.64 10.62
N ALA A 515 -26.74 15.80 11.39
CA ALA A 515 -27.68 16.28 12.41
C ALA A 515 -26.95 17.08 13.50
N SER A 516 -25.77 16.61 13.93
CA SER A 516 -24.91 17.34 14.87
C SER A 516 -24.61 18.78 14.40
N PHE A 517 -24.25 18.97 13.12
CA PHE A 517 -24.00 20.30 12.57
C PHE A 517 -25.26 21.18 12.48
N GLU A 518 -26.42 20.59 12.17
CA GLU A 518 -27.70 21.32 12.11
C GLU A 518 -28.17 21.74 13.50
N LEU A 519 -28.01 20.88 14.52
CA LEU A 519 -28.27 21.22 15.93
C LEU A 519 -27.40 22.41 16.38
N ALA A 520 -26.13 22.43 15.98
CA ALA A 520 -25.17 23.48 16.34
C ALA A 520 -25.49 24.87 15.75
N ARG A 521 -26.54 25.00 14.93
CA ARG A 521 -27.13 26.31 14.57
C ARG A 521 -27.68 27.04 15.79
N VAL A 522 -28.22 26.30 16.75
CA VAL A 522 -28.91 26.84 17.92
C VAL A 522 -28.15 26.53 19.21
N PHE A 523 -27.58 25.33 19.33
CA PHE A 523 -26.85 24.93 20.52
C PHE A 523 -25.42 25.49 20.55
N ASP A 524 -24.94 25.86 21.74
CA ASP A 524 -23.58 26.35 21.96
C ASP A 524 -22.53 25.23 21.81
N GLU A 525 -22.87 24.01 22.24
CA GLU A 525 -22.05 22.80 22.14
C GLU A 525 -22.90 21.60 21.71
N VAL A 526 -22.45 20.86 20.70
CA VAL A 526 -23.08 19.61 20.25
C VAL A 526 -22.05 18.49 20.26
N THR A 527 -22.41 17.39 20.90
CA THR A 527 -21.62 16.17 20.92
C THR A 527 -22.30 15.14 20.02
N GLY A 528 -21.64 14.75 18.92
CA GLY A 528 -22.02 13.58 18.13
C GLY A 528 -21.33 12.33 18.66
N ILE A 529 -22.09 11.27 18.95
CA ILE A 529 -21.53 9.97 19.34
C ILE A 529 -22.01 8.91 18.37
N ASP A 530 -21.12 8.06 17.89
CA ASP A 530 -21.47 6.89 17.08
C ASP A 530 -20.57 5.71 17.43
N PHE A 531 -21.06 4.50 17.19
CA PHE A 531 -20.28 3.29 17.41
C PHE A 531 -19.16 3.13 16.37
N SER A 532 -19.39 3.57 15.13
CA SER A 532 -18.44 3.44 14.02
C SER A 532 -17.35 4.52 14.06
N ALA A 533 -16.10 4.10 14.20
CA ALA A 533 -14.95 5.00 14.09
C ALA A 533 -14.87 5.65 12.69
N ARG A 534 -15.23 4.92 11.63
CA ARG A 534 -15.19 5.44 10.25
C ARG A 534 -16.20 6.56 10.03
N PHE A 535 -17.42 6.42 10.53
CA PHE A 535 -18.41 7.49 10.46
C PHE A 535 -17.98 8.73 11.26
N ILE A 536 -17.43 8.52 12.45
CA ILE A 536 -16.89 9.60 13.28
C ILE A 536 -15.75 10.34 12.57
N GLN A 537 -14.86 9.63 11.89
CA GLN A 537 -13.78 10.24 11.10
C GLN A 537 -14.33 11.16 10.00
N VAL A 538 -15.43 10.79 9.33
CA VAL A 538 -16.10 11.68 8.36
C VAL A 538 -16.62 12.94 9.04
N GLY A 539 -17.30 12.81 10.19
CA GLY A 539 -17.79 13.96 10.97
C GLY A 539 -16.65 14.89 11.41
N VAL A 540 -15.55 14.33 11.92
CA VAL A 540 -14.33 15.05 12.29
C VAL A 540 -13.72 15.77 11.08
N SER A 541 -13.58 15.07 9.94
CA SER A 541 -13.03 15.66 8.72
C SER A 541 -13.91 16.80 8.20
N MET A 542 -15.24 16.63 8.22
CA MET A 542 -16.19 17.68 7.85
C MET A 542 -16.10 18.89 8.78
N ARG A 543 -15.86 18.68 10.08
CA ARG A 543 -15.66 19.76 11.06
C ARG A 543 -14.36 20.53 10.79
N ASP A 544 -13.26 19.82 10.61
CA ASP A 544 -11.93 20.43 10.55
C ASP A 544 -11.63 21.06 9.18
N HIS A 545 -12.11 20.42 8.10
CA HIS A 545 -11.84 20.84 6.73
C HIS A 545 -13.05 21.46 6.02
N GLY A 546 -14.25 21.37 6.60
CA GLY A 546 -15.48 21.90 6.01
C GLY A 546 -15.95 21.15 4.76
N ARG A 547 -15.34 20.01 4.42
CA ARG A 547 -15.64 19.22 3.21
C ARG A 547 -15.40 17.74 3.40
N ILE A 548 -16.10 16.93 2.60
CA ILE A 548 -15.90 15.48 2.46
C ILE A 548 -15.98 15.09 0.99
N ALA A 549 -15.26 14.02 0.62
CA ALA A 549 -15.36 13.40 -0.70
C ALA A 549 -15.64 11.91 -0.57
N TYR A 550 -16.47 11.37 -1.46
CA TYR A 550 -16.85 9.95 -1.46
C TYR A 550 -17.24 9.49 -2.86
N ALA A 551 -17.21 8.18 -3.10
CA ALA A 551 -17.63 7.57 -4.35
C ALA A 551 -19.08 7.07 -4.24
N ARG A 552 -19.99 7.64 -5.03
CA ARG A 552 -21.39 7.21 -5.11
C ARG A 552 -21.54 6.16 -6.22
N THR A 553 -22.04 4.97 -5.87
CA THR A 553 -22.40 3.97 -6.87
C THR A 553 -23.63 4.41 -7.66
N GLU A 554 -23.48 4.54 -8.97
CA GLU A 554 -24.59 4.79 -9.90
C GLU A 554 -25.27 3.48 -10.31
N GLU A 555 -24.47 2.51 -10.75
CA GLU A 555 -24.94 1.21 -11.21
C GLU A 555 -23.79 0.19 -11.17
N CYS A 556 -23.97 -0.91 -10.43
CA CYS A 556 -22.96 -1.96 -10.26
C CYS A 556 -21.58 -1.41 -9.85
N GLU A 557 -20.60 -1.42 -10.76
CA GLU A 557 -19.23 -0.95 -10.51
C GLU A 557 -19.02 0.51 -10.94
N ILE A 558 -20.01 1.12 -11.61
CA ILE A 558 -19.95 2.52 -12.05
C ILE A 558 -20.14 3.41 -10.83
N VAL A 559 -19.11 4.19 -10.51
CA VAL A 559 -19.12 5.15 -9.41
C VAL A 559 -18.86 6.58 -9.91
N THR A 560 -19.52 7.56 -9.30
CA THR A 560 -19.22 8.98 -9.49
C THR A 560 -18.61 9.57 -8.23
N ARG A 561 -17.56 10.37 -8.39
CA ARG A 561 -16.93 11.07 -7.26
C ARG A 561 -17.78 12.27 -6.88
N GLN A 562 -18.18 12.32 -5.61
CA GLN A 562 -18.91 13.43 -5.01
C GLN A 562 -17.98 14.20 -4.06
N GLU A 563 -18.15 15.51 -4.02
CA GLU A 563 -17.64 16.37 -2.96
C GLU A 563 -18.81 17.15 -2.37
N ARG A 564 -18.86 17.24 -1.03
CA ARG A 564 -19.87 18.01 -0.30
C ARG A 564 -19.20 18.85 0.76
N THR A 565 -19.72 20.05 0.97
CA THR A 565 -19.15 21.01 1.92
C THR A 565 -20.19 21.51 2.92
N LEU A 566 -19.74 21.86 4.13
CA LEU A 566 -20.60 22.56 5.09
C LEU A 566 -21.11 23.89 4.52
N LYS A 567 -20.34 24.53 3.64
CA LYS A 567 -20.69 25.80 3.02
C LYS A 567 -21.93 25.68 2.13
N GLU A 568 -22.03 24.63 1.33
CA GLU A 568 -23.19 24.35 0.47
C GLU A 568 -24.49 24.22 1.27
N HIS A 569 -24.38 23.77 2.52
CA HIS A 569 -25.50 23.60 3.43
C HIS A 569 -25.69 24.78 4.41
N GLY A 570 -24.87 25.84 4.30
CA GLY A 570 -24.92 26.99 5.21
C GLY A 570 -24.58 26.63 6.66
N LEU A 571 -23.67 25.67 6.86
CA LEU A 571 -23.27 25.12 8.16
C LEU A 571 -21.83 25.45 8.55
N SER A 572 -21.09 26.23 7.75
CA SER A 572 -19.67 26.51 8.01
C SER A 572 -19.39 27.09 9.41
N GLU A 573 -20.30 27.91 9.93
CA GLU A 573 -20.13 28.55 11.25
C GLU A 573 -20.44 27.60 12.42
N THR A 574 -21.07 26.45 12.16
CA THR A 574 -21.44 25.51 13.22
C THR A 574 -20.32 24.56 13.59
N ALA A 575 -19.31 24.39 12.72
CA ALA A 575 -18.25 23.40 12.88
C ALA A 575 -17.53 23.50 14.24
N GLN A 576 -17.20 24.70 14.69
CA GLN A 576 -16.46 24.90 15.96
C GLN A 576 -17.27 24.56 17.21
N ARG A 577 -18.59 24.36 17.08
CA ARG A 577 -19.49 23.99 18.17
C ARG A 577 -19.76 22.49 18.22
N VAL A 578 -19.24 21.71 17.28
CA VAL A 578 -19.47 20.27 17.20
C VAL A 578 -18.21 19.49 17.59
N GLN A 579 -18.38 18.45 18.40
CA GLN A 579 -17.35 17.47 18.69
C GLN A 579 -17.89 16.06 18.46
N PHE A 580 -17.01 15.16 18.01
CA PHE A 580 -17.37 13.78 17.70
C PHE A 580 -16.61 12.80 18.57
N TRP A 581 -17.28 11.75 19.01
CA TRP A 581 -16.72 10.68 19.82
C TRP A 581 -17.17 9.32 19.34
N GLN A 582 -16.26 8.36 19.33
CA GLN A 582 -16.65 6.97 19.22
C GLN A 582 -17.19 6.47 20.58
N GLY A 583 -18.36 5.84 20.58
CA GLY A 583 -18.95 5.30 21.81
C GLY A 583 -20.17 4.41 21.57
N ASP A 584 -20.36 3.45 22.46
CA ASP A 584 -21.56 2.61 22.50
C ASP A 584 -22.68 3.33 23.26
N ALA A 585 -23.81 3.55 22.58
CA ALA A 585 -25.00 4.17 23.16
C ALA A 585 -25.57 3.39 24.36
N CYS A 586 -25.36 2.07 24.41
CA CYS A 586 -25.75 1.22 25.53
C CYS A 586 -24.74 1.22 26.68
N ASN A 587 -23.54 1.80 26.49
CA ASN A 587 -22.45 1.82 27.46
C ASN A 587 -21.62 3.11 27.40
N LEU A 588 -22.30 4.26 27.51
CA LEU A 588 -21.65 5.57 27.45
C LEU A 588 -20.79 5.85 28.69
N LYS A 589 -19.65 6.52 28.46
CA LYS A 589 -18.73 6.94 29.54
C LYS A 589 -19.40 7.97 30.47
N PRO A 590 -19.10 7.98 31.78
CA PRO A 590 -19.71 8.90 32.75
C PRO A 590 -19.48 10.41 32.48
N GLN A 591 -18.60 10.76 31.55
CA GLN A 591 -18.33 12.15 31.18
C GLN A 591 -19.47 12.81 30.36
N PHE A 592 -20.37 12.02 29.76
CA PHE A 592 -21.47 12.50 28.94
C PHE A 592 -22.72 12.77 29.79
N GLU A 593 -22.67 13.83 30.60
CA GLU A 593 -23.78 14.25 31.46
C GLU A 593 -24.30 15.64 31.08
N LYS A 594 -25.55 15.95 31.46
CA LYS A 594 -26.18 17.30 31.44
C LYS A 594 -26.30 17.90 30.02
N PHE A 595 -27.21 17.33 29.23
CA PHE A 595 -27.64 17.89 27.94
C PHE A 595 -29.05 18.48 28.06
N ASP A 596 -29.28 19.58 27.34
CA ASP A 596 -30.60 20.21 27.20
C ASP A 596 -31.46 19.46 26.18
N LEU A 597 -30.83 18.72 25.26
CA LEU A 597 -31.46 17.87 24.26
C LEU A 597 -30.60 16.63 23.99
N ILE A 598 -31.25 15.47 23.87
CA ILE A 598 -30.65 14.26 23.32
C ILE A 598 -31.50 13.89 22.11
N LEU A 599 -30.88 13.90 20.93
CA LEU A 599 -31.46 13.43 19.68
C LEU A 599 -31.21 11.93 19.53
#